data_AF-A0A2V9PXM5-F1
#
_entry.id   AF-A0A2V9PXM5-F1
#
_cell.length_a   1.000
_cell.length_b   1.000
_cell.length_c   1.000
_cell.angle_alpha   90.00
_cell.angle_beta   90.00
_cell.angle_gamma   90.00
#
_symmetry.space_group_name_H-M   'P 1'
#
loop_
_entity.id
_entity.type
_entity.pdbx_description
1 polymer ?
#
loop_
_entity_poly.entity_id
_entity_poly.type
_entity_poly.pdbx_seq_one_letter_code
_entity_poly.pdbx_strand_id
1 'polypeptide(L)'
;MKRRTKRVMKPKPKSSTRRTRSQRASRKVSSTQRSPRYSSLTAREKATRERSLALLSDLRGGKGPYTELLRKHHLDTRTAHKYLGQDLLGGTGGKRVCPSKADRRVRELLFPMSSCDLPILTRSSQDATKLSEFFHDRDKLLRGKLSADNFEAKWRGVRIAGQELFTDTATIFLRADAGDLKVENLYASAGGAE
;
A
#
# COMPACT_ATOMS: atom_id res chain seq x y z
N MET A 1 27.51 31.17 -73.73
CA MET A 1 27.57 31.51 -72.29
C MET A 1 26.28 32.23 -71.88
N LYS A 2 25.59 31.70 -70.86
CA LYS A 2 24.27 32.15 -70.36
C LYS A 2 24.44 33.32 -69.38
N ARG A 3 23.64 34.39 -69.49
CA ARG A 3 23.32 35.28 -68.36
C ARG A 3 21.84 35.65 -68.37
N ARG A 4 21.09 34.88 -67.57
CA ARG A 4 19.67 35.01 -67.22
C ARG A 4 19.54 36.17 -66.21
N THR A 5 18.84 37.24 -66.57
CA THR A 5 18.52 38.34 -65.65
C THR A 5 17.42 37.92 -64.67
N LYS A 6 17.66 38.22 -63.39
CA LYS A 6 16.91 37.75 -62.22
C LYS A 6 15.57 38.49 -62.06
N ARG A 7 14.49 37.72 -61.94
CA ARG A 7 13.15 38.18 -61.55
C ARG A 7 13.18 38.59 -60.07
N VAL A 8 12.85 39.85 -59.76
CA VAL A 8 12.68 40.37 -58.39
C VAL A 8 11.34 39.86 -57.86
N MET A 9 11.38 39.00 -56.82
CA MET A 9 10.17 38.54 -56.12
C MET A 9 9.73 39.58 -55.09
N LYS A 10 8.45 39.99 -55.16
CA LYS A 10 7.78 40.77 -54.11
C LYS A 10 7.43 39.84 -52.93
N PRO A 11 7.59 40.25 -51.66
CA PRO A 11 7.25 39.41 -50.51
C PRO A 11 5.73 39.29 -50.31
N LYS A 12 5.25 38.06 -50.09
CA LYS A 12 3.85 37.76 -49.73
C LYS A 12 3.53 38.25 -48.31
N PRO A 13 2.34 38.80 -48.05
CA PRO A 13 1.91 39.18 -46.70
C PRO A 13 1.64 37.94 -45.84
N LYS A 14 2.14 37.99 -44.59
CA LYS A 14 1.95 36.96 -43.55
C LYS A 14 0.50 37.03 -43.05
N SER A 15 -0.31 36.03 -43.38
CA SER A 15 -1.65 35.85 -42.82
C SER A 15 -1.55 35.51 -41.33
N SER A 16 -2.04 36.40 -40.47
CA SER A 16 -2.17 36.18 -39.03
C SER A 16 -3.32 35.21 -38.75
N THR A 17 -3.00 33.93 -38.66
CA THR A 17 -3.91 32.93 -38.10
C THR A 17 -4.00 33.16 -36.60
N ARG A 18 -5.04 33.89 -36.21
CA ARG A 18 -5.57 34.06 -34.86
C ARG A 18 -5.71 32.67 -34.22
N ARG A 19 -4.77 32.32 -33.33
CA ARG A 19 -4.82 31.09 -32.53
C ARG A 19 -6.08 31.13 -31.67
N THR A 20 -7.12 30.44 -32.12
CA THR A 20 -8.22 30.01 -31.25
C THR A 20 -7.62 29.14 -30.17
N ARG A 21 -7.57 29.70 -28.97
CA ARG A 21 -7.15 29.07 -27.72
C ARG A 21 -8.12 27.92 -27.47
N SER A 22 -7.83 26.75 -28.04
CA SER A 22 -8.62 25.55 -27.77
C SER A 22 -8.50 25.31 -26.27
N GLN A 23 -9.65 25.34 -25.62
CA GLN A 23 -9.80 24.88 -24.26
C GLN A 23 -9.30 23.45 -24.27
N ARG A 24 -8.05 23.29 -23.84
CA ARG A 24 -7.45 21.99 -23.55
C ARG A 24 -8.26 21.48 -22.38
N ALA A 25 -9.32 20.73 -22.71
CA ALA A 25 -10.09 19.93 -21.79
C ALA A 25 -9.08 19.36 -20.80
N SER A 26 -9.25 19.74 -19.54
CA SER A 26 -8.50 19.20 -18.42
C SER A 26 -8.39 17.71 -18.66
N ARG A 27 -7.20 17.23 -19.02
CA ARG A 27 -6.91 15.81 -19.02
C ARG A 27 -7.24 15.39 -17.61
N LYS A 28 -8.40 14.74 -17.43
CA LYS A 28 -8.71 13.98 -16.22
C LYS A 28 -7.44 13.21 -15.96
N VAL A 29 -6.74 13.58 -14.88
CA VAL A 29 -5.63 12.81 -14.37
C VAL A 29 -6.21 11.41 -14.29
N SER A 30 -5.76 10.53 -15.17
CA SER A 30 -6.19 9.13 -15.19
C SER A 30 -5.97 8.68 -13.77
N SER A 31 -7.07 8.38 -13.06
CA SER A 31 -6.99 7.91 -11.69
C SER A 31 -6.03 6.74 -11.73
N THR A 32 -4.82 6.93 -11.19
CA THR A 32 -3.84 5.85 -11.06
C THR A 32 -4.62 4.71 -10.47
N GLN A 33 -4.77 3.60 -11.22
CA GLN A 33 -5.71 2.53 -10.86
C GLN A 33 -5.49 2.18 -9.39
N ARG A 34 -6.39 2.65 -8.53
CA ARG A 34 -6.31 2.40 -7.10
C ARG A 34 -6.70 0.94 -6.95
N SER A 35 -5.84 0.15 -6.34
CA SER A 35 -6.20 -1.23 -6.03
C SER A 35 -7.51 -1.22 -5.23
N PRO A 36 -8.44 -2.14 -5.53
CA PRO A 36 -9.74 -2.18 -4.88
C PRO A 36 -9.56 -2.36 -3.36
N ARG A 37 -10.44 -1.71 -2.58
CA ARG A 37 -10.44 -1.81 -1.11
C ARG A 37 -10.76 -3.24 -0.69
N TYR A 38 -10.07 -3.77 0.32
CA TYR A 38 -10.25 -5.15 0.75
C TYR A 38 -11.67 -5.46 1.22
N SER A 39 -12.30 -4.52 1.94
CA SER A 39 -13.66 -4.65 2.46
C SER A 39 -14.74 -4.80 1.39
N SER A 40 -14.51 -4.27 0.18
CA SER A 40 -15.44 -4.38 -0.94
C SER A 40 -15.22 -5.62 -1.83
N LEU A 41 -14.24 -6.47 -1.50
CA LEU A 41 -13.91 -7.65 -2.32
C LEU A 41 -14.77 -8.85 -1.96
N THR A 42 -15.20 -9.58 -2.99
CA THR A 42 -15.77 -10.92 -2.82
C THR A 42 -14.71 -11.91 -2.31
N ALA A 43 -15.13 -13.05 -1.73
CA ALA A 43 -14.21 -14.08 -1.24
C ALA A 43 -13.21 -14.54 -2.31
N ARG A 44 -13.68 -14.71 -3.55
CA ARG A 44 -12.83 -15.06 -4.71
C ARG A 44 -11.80 -13.98 -5.03
N GLU A 45 -12.17 -12.72 -4.94
CA GLU A 45 -11.26 -11.61 -5.17
C GLU A 45 -10.25 -11.45 -4.02
N LYS A 46 -10.66 -11.71 -2.78
CA LYS A 46 -9.76 -11.76 -1.61
C LYS A 46 -8.67 -12.82 -1.81
N ALA A 47 -9.04 -14.04 -2.17
CA ALA A 47 -8.08 -15.11 -2.49
C ALA A 47 -7.15 -14.73 -3.65
N THR A 48 -7.65 -14.02 -4.66
CA THR A 48 -6.82 -13.55 -5.79
C THR A 48 -5.85 -12.45 -5.36
N ARG A 49 -6.29 -11.55 -4.47
CA ARG A 49 -5.44 -10.52 -3.87
C ARG A 49 -4.34 -11.15 -3.01
N GLU A 50 -4.63 -12.21 -2.27
CA GLU A 50 -3.66 -12.97 -1.47
C GLU A 50 -2.60 -13.65 -2.33
N ARG A 51 -2.99 -14.34 -3.41
CA ARG A 51 -2.01 -14.87 -4.38
C ARG A 51 -1.15 -13.77 -4.99
N SER A 52 -1.75 -12.61 -5.28
CA SER A 52 -1.01 -11.46 -5.81
C SER A 52 0.00 -10.93 -4.78
N LEU A 53 -0.38 -10.88 -3.50
CA LEU A 53 0.51 -10.53 -2.39
C LEU A 53 1.68 -11.50 -2.26
N ALA A 54 1.43 -12.81 -2.36
CA ALA A 54 2.46 -13.83 -2.34
C ALA A 54 3.44 -13.68 -3.51
N LEU A 55 2.94 -13.38 -4.71
CA LEU A 55 3.76 -13.02 -5.88
C LEU A 55 4.69 -11.83 -5.59
N LEU A 56 4.17 -10.76 -4.98
CA LEU A 56 4.97 -9.58 -4.63
C LEU A 56 6.07 -9.91 -3.61
N SER A 57 5.76 -10.73 -2.61
CA SER A 57 6.74 -11.18 -1.61
C SER A 57 7.85 -12.03 -2.25
N ASP A 58 7.51 -12.95 -3.14
CA ASP A 58 8.48 -13.76 -3.88
C ASP A 58 9.36 -12.92 -4.81
N LEU A 59 8.77 -11.91 -5.47
CA LEU A 59 9.51 -10.94 -6.29
C LEU A 59 10.51 -10.14 -5.47
N ARG A 60 10.09 -9.65 -4.30
CA ARG A 60 10.98 -8.90 -3.39
C ARG A 60 12.07 -9.79 -2.80
N GLY A 61 11.76 -11.06 -2.56
CA GLY A 61 12.72 -12.07 -2.11
C GLY A 61 13.65 -12.59 -3.20
N GLY A 62 13.51 -12.13 -4.45
CA GLY A 62 14.38 -12.56 -5.55
C GLY A 62 14.21 -14.04 -5.93
N LYS A 63 13.06 -14.65 -5.63
CA LYS A 63 12.83 -16.10 -5.84
C LYS A 63 12.68 -16.52 -7.30
N GLY A 64 12.67 -15.56 -8.24
CA GLY A 64 12.59 -15.83 -9.67
C GLY A 64 12.14 -14.62 -10.49
N PRO A 65 12.18 -14.71 -11.83
CA PRO A 65 11.66 -13.69 -12.72
C PRO A 65 10.12 -13.62 -12.67
N TYR A 66 9.58 -12.44 -12.97
CA TYR A 66 8.14 -12.13 -12.90
C TYR A 66 7.26 -13.14 -13.65
N THR A 67 7.63 -13.54 -14.86
CA THR A 67 6.86 -14.48 -15.68
C THR A 67 6.77 -15.88 -15.10
N GLU A 68 7.81 -16.33 -14.41
CA GLU A 68 7.82 -17.64 -13.74
C GLU A 68 6.96 -17.60 -12.49
N LEU A 69 7.10 -16.54 -11.68
CA LEU A 69 6.29 -16.37 -10.48
C LEU A 69 4.81 -16.17 -10.80
N LEU A 70 4.44 -15.54 -11.93
CA LEU A 70 3.06 -15.49 -12.39
C LEU A 70 2.45 -16.88 -12.59
N ARG A 71 3.21 -17.80 -13.20
CA ARG A 71 2.78 -19.20 -13.40
C ARG A 71 2.64 -19.92 -12.06
N LYS A 72 3.64 -19.77 -11.17
CA LYS A 72 3.63 -20.36 -9.82
C LYS A 72 2.42 -19.93 -8.99
N HIS A 73 2.03 -18.66 -9.08
CA HIS A 73 0.90 -18.12 -8.33
C HIS A 73 -0.44 -18.18 -9.09
N HIS A 74 -0.47 -18.79 -10.28
CA HIS A 74 -1.64 -18.89 -11.16
C HIS A 74 -2.31 -17.52 -11.40
N LEU A 75 -1.50 -16.54 -11.80
CA LEU A 75 -1.94 -15.17 -12.04
C LEU A 75 -1.60 -14.72 -13.47
N ASP A 76 -2.55 -14.03 -14.09
CA ASP A 76 -2.30 -13.29 -15.31
C ASP A 76 -1.66 -11.94 -15.02
N THR A 77 -0.86 -11.44 -15.96
CA THR A 77 -0.24 -10.11 -15.89
C THR A 77 -1.28 -9.02 -15.60
N ARG A 78 -2.44 -9.06 -16.27
CA ARG A 78 -3.52 -8.09 -16.05
C ARG A 78 -4.04 -8.13 -14.60
N THR A 79 -4.19 -9.32 -14.04
CA THR A 79 -4.67 -9.54 -12.67
C THR A 79 -3.63 -9.07 -11.66
N ALA A 80 -2.36 -9.39 -11.87
CA ALA A 80 -1.26 -8.90 -11.04
C ALA A 80 -1.20 -7.37 -11.06
N HIS A 81 -1.31 -6.72 -12.22
CA HIS A 81 -1.35 -5.26 -12.29
C HIS A 81 -2.62 -4.65 -11.66
N LYS A 82 -3.79 -5.31 -11.74
CA LYS A 82 -5.04 -4.85 -11.05
C LYS A 82 -4.85 -4.76 -9.53
N TYR A 83 -4.21 -5.75 -8.92
CA TYR A 83 -4.08 -5.84 -7.46
C TYR A 83 -2.77 -5.27 -6.92
N LEU A 84 -1.68 -5.34 -7.68
CA LEU A 84 -0.36 -4.89 -7.27
C LEU A 84 -0.04 -3.48 -7.77
N GLY A 85 -0.53 -3.08 -8.95
CA GLY A 85 -0.47 -1.72 -9.48
C GLY A 85 0.82 -0.96 -9.14
N GLN A 86 0.72 -0.08 -8.14
CA GLN A 86 1.80 0.81 -7.67
C GLN A 86 3.00 0.09 -7.02
N ASP A 87 2.83 -1.18 -6.63
CA ASP A 87 3.89 -2.03 -6.10
C ASP A 87 4.73 -2.70 -7.20
N LEU A 88 4.31 -2.61 -8.46
CA LEU A 88 5.07 -3.07 -9.61
C LEU A 88 5.59 -1.86 -10.40
N LEU A 89 6.88 -1.89 -10.72
CA LEU A 89 7.56 -0.94 -11.57
C LEU A 89 7.91 -1.61 -12.89
N GLY A 90 7.91 -0.85 -13.99
CA GLY A 90 8.25 -1.38 -15.31
C GLY A 90 7.06 -2.08 -16.00
N GLY A 91 7.34 -2.93 -16.98
CA GLY A 91 6.32 -3.61 -17.79
C GLY A 91 5.77 -2.80 -18.97
N THR A 92 6.12 -1.51 -19.07
CA THR A 92 5.79 -0.66 -20.25
C THR A 92 7.06 -0.43 -21.07
N GLY A 93 6.96 -0.57 -22.40
CA GLY A 93 8.07 -0.26 -23.33
C GLY A 93 9.29 -1.18 -23.19
N GLY A 94 9.08 -2.49 -22.95
CA GLY A 94 10.16 -3.48 -22.90
C GLY A 94 10.98 -3.54 -21.61
N LYS A 95 10.69 -2.68 -20.63
CA LYS A 95 11.34 -2.75 -19.30
C LYS A 95 10.85 -3.96 -18.51
N ARG A 96 11.79 -4.70 -17.91
CA ARG A 96 11.47 -5.80 -16.99
C ARG A 96 10.59 -5.30 -15.84
N VAL A 97 9.66 -6.13 -15.41
CA VAL A 97 8.82 -5.85 -14.24
C VAL A 97 9.66 -6.09 -12.99
N CYS A 98 9.71 -5.10 -12.12
CA CYS A 98 10.44 -5.15 -10.86
C CYS A 98 9.52 -4.73 -9.71
N PRO A 99 9.66 -5.31 -8.52
CA PRO A 99 8.91 -4.85 -7.36
C PRO A 99 9.37 -3.44 -6.94
N SER A 100 8.43 -2.59 -6.58
CA SER A 100 8.72 -1.35 -5.86
C SER A 100 9.28 -1.68 -4.48
N LYS A 101 10.37 -0.99 -4.11
CA LYS A 101 10.94 -1.03 -2.75
C LYS A 101 10.02 -0.35 -1.73
N ALA A 102 9.23 0.64 -2.16
CA ALA A 102 8.28 1.31 -1.29
C ALA A 102 7.03 0.45 -1.14
N ASP A 103 6.67 0.11 0.09
CA ASP A 103 5.34 -0.38 0.41
C ASP A 103 4.36 0.80 0.41
N ARG A 104 3.47 0.82 -0.58
CA ARG A 104 2.50 1.92 -0.76
C ARG A 104 1.08 1.51 -0.36
N ARG A 105 0.94 0.33 0.25
CA ARG A 105 -0.38 -0.20 0.61
C ARG A 105 -0.92 0.52 1.82
N VAL A 106 -2.19 0.89 1.72
CA VAL A 106 -2.98 1.24 2.89
C VAL A 106 -3.24 -0.07 3.65
N ARG A 107 -2.75 -0.12 4.88
CA ARG A 107 -2.94 -1.19 5.86
C ARG A 107 -3.99 -0.73 6.85
N GLU A 108 -4.92 -1.61 7.16
CA GLU A 108 -5.91 -1.41 8.22
C GLU A 108 -5.43 -2.21 9.43
N LEU A 109 -4.93 -1.50 10.44
CA LEU A 109 -4.38 -2.05 11.67
C LEU A 109 -5.38 -1.85 12.80
N LEU A 110 -5.41 -2.77 13.76
CA LEU A 110 -6.17 -2.57 14.98
C LEU A 110 -5.31 -1.84 16.01
N PHE A 111 -5.78 -0.69 16.46
CA PHE A 111 -5.09 0.15 17.42
C PHE A 111 -5.64 -0.09 18.82
N PRO A 112 -4.78 -0.40 19.79
CA PRO A 112 -5.20 -0.66 21.17
C PRO A 112 -5.63 0.64 21.85
N MET A 113 -6.93 0.79 22.10
CA MET A 113 -7.46 1.84 22.97
C MET A 113 -7.87 1.26 24.33
N SER A 114 -8.11 2.15 25.29
CA SER A 114 -8.57 1.80 26.63
C SER A 114 -9.83 0.93 26.62
N SER A 115 -10.78 1.21 25.73
CA SER A 115 -12.08 0.52 25.65
C SER A 115 -12.16 -0.61 24.63
N CYS A 116 -11.57 -0.46 23.44
CA CYS A 116 -11.64 -1.43 22.35
C CYS A 116 -10.51 -1.25 21.33
N ASP A 117 -10.22 -2.28 20.55
CA ASP A 117 -9.25 -2.16 19.46
C ASP A 117 -9.94 -1.51 18.24
N LEU A 118 -9.47 -0.33 17.81
CA LEU A 118 -10.08 0.44 16.71
C LEU A 118 -9.30 0.31 15.40
N PRO A 119 -9.97 0.11 14.25
CA PRO A 119 -9.29 0.06 12.96
C PRO A 119 -8.73 1.44 12.58
N ILE A 120 -7.42 1.51 12.34
CA ILE A 120 -6.71 2.67 11.81
C ILE A 120 -6.12 2.35 10.44
N LEU A 121 -6.24 3.30 9.52
CA LEU A 121 -5.62 3.22 8.21
C LEU A 121 -4.23 3.87 8.24
N THR A 122 -3.17 3.08 8.07
CA THR A 122 -1.80 3.59 7.88
C THR A 122 -1.22 3.13 6.55
N ARG A 123 -0.28 3.90 6.00
CA ARG A 123 0.56 3.48 4.87
C ARG A 123 1.98 3.13 5.30
N SER A 124 2.32 3.35 6.57
CA SER A 124 3.66 3.15 7.10
C SER A 124 3.87 1.68 7.44
N SER A 125 4.88 1.06 6.81
CA SER A 125 5.33 -0.28 7.20
C SER A 125 5.96 -0.27 8.59
N GLN A 126 6.61 0.83 8.98
CA GLN A 126 7.21 0.98 10.31
C GLN A 126 6.14 1.01 11.40
N ASP A 127 5.03 1.69 11.15
CA ASP A 127 3.88 1.74 12.08
C ASP A 127 3.30 0.35 12.28
N ALA A 128 3.15 -0.42 11.19
CA ALA A 128 2.67 -1.79 11.25
C ALA A 128 3.60 -2.71 12.04
N THR A 129 4.93 -2.58 11.84
CA THR A 129 5.92 -3.36 12.60
C THR A 129 5.88 -3.02 14.08
N LYS A 130 5.90 -1.73 14.45
CA LYS A 130 5.83 -1.29 15.85
C LYS A 130 4.56 -1.79 16.55
N LEU A 131 3.43 -1.72 15.86
CA LEU A 131 2.15 -2.17 16.39
C LEU A 131 2.11 -3.70 16.54
N SER A 132 2.75 -4.45 15.64
CA SER A 132 2.95 -5.90 15.78
C SER A 132 3.85 -6.25 16.97
N GLU A 133 4.94 -5.52 17.16
CA GLU A 133 5.82 -5.69 18.32
C GLU A 133 5.08 -5.39 19.63
N PHE A 134 4.24 -4.35 19.66
CA PHE A 134 3.41 -4.03 20.81
C PHE A 134 2.49 -5.19 21.19
N PHE A 135 1.75 -5.75 20.22
CA PHE A 135 0.87 -6.88 20.51
C PHE A 135 1.62 -8.12 20.97
N HIS A 136 2.81 -8.37 20.42
CA HIS A 136 3.65 -9.48 20.84
C HIS A 136 4.17 -9.29 22.28
N ASP A 137 4.57 -8.08 22.65
CA ASP A 137 5.00 -7.76 24.00
C ASP A 137 3.83 -7.76 25.00
N ARG A 138 2.63 -7.37 24.55
CA ARG A 138 1.38 -7.51 25.32
C ARG A 138 1.07 -8.99 25.61
N ASP A 139 1.19 -9.87 24.62
CA ASP A 139 1.04 -11.32 24.83
C ASP A 139 2.11 -11.86 25.80
N LYS A 140 3.36 -11.41 25.70
CA LYS A 140 4.41 -11.76 26.68
C LYS A 140 4.07 -11.27 28.09
N LEU A 141 3.56 -10.06 28.24
CA LEU A 141 3.12 -9.50 29.52
C LEU A 141 2.01 -10.37 30.13
N LEU A 142 0.98 -10.70 29.35
CA LEU A 142 -0.14 -11.55 29.80
C LEU A 142 0.30 -12.99 30.14
N ARG A 143 1.34 -13.50 29.49
CA ARG A 143 1.95 -14.81 29.81
C ARG A 143 2.95 -14.76 30.96
N GLY A 144 3.17 -13.60 31.58
CA GLY A 144 4.16 -13.41 32.64
C GLY A 144 5.62 -13.50 32.18
N LYS A 145 5.88 -13.42 30.86
CA LYS A 145 7.23 -13.47 30.26
C LYS A 145 7.89 -12.09 30.15
N LEU A 146 7.13 -11.03 30.41
CA LEU A 146 7.59 -9.64 30.42
C LEU A 146 7.01 -8.96 31.66
N SER A 147 7.84 -8.23 32.41
CA SER A 147 7.37 -7.45 33.56
C SER A 147 6.61 -6.20 33.12
N ALA A 148 5.65 -5.77 33.94
CA ALA A 148 4.87 -4.55 33.71
C ALA A 148 5.77 -3.33 33.52
N ASP A 149 6.78 -3.15 34.39
CA ASP A 149 7.71 -2.02 34.32
C ASP A 149 8.47 -1.95 32.99
N ASN A 150 8.93 -3.10 32.48
CA ASN A 150 9.64 -3.16 31.20
C ASN A 150 8.72 -2.90 30.01
N PHE A 151 7.47 -3.36 30.09
CA PHE A 151 6.46 -3.09 29.07
C PHE A 151 6.13 -1.60 29.00
N GLU A 152 5.83 -0.98 30.14
CA GLU A 152 5.51 0.44 30.21
C GLU A 152 6.69 1.31 29.80
N ALA A 153 7.89 1.01 30.28
CA ALA A 153 9.09 1.77 29.91
C ALA A 153 9.35 1.75 28.40
N LYS A 154 9.06 0.65 27.71
CA LYS A 154 9.26 0.52 26.27
C LYS A 154 8.21 1.28 25.45
N TRP A 155 6.95 1.23 25.88
CA TRP A 155 5.82 1.67 25.05
C TRP A 155 5.22 3.02 25.45
N ARG A 156 5.47 3.50 26.67
CA ARG A 156 4.94 4.78 27.16
C ARG A 156 5.46 5.94 26.29
N GLY A 157 4.56 6.79 25.81
CA GLY A 157 4.90 7.90 24.91
C GLY A 157 5.12 7.49 23.44
N VAL A 158 5.04 6.21 23.08
CA VAL A 158 5.21 5.77 21.69
C VAL A 158 3.95 6.10 20.90
N ARG A 159 4.14 6.83 19.79
CA ARG A 159 3.06 7.21 18.88
C ARG A 159 3.10 6.40 17.60
N ILE A 160 1.94 5.87 17.20
CA ILE A 160 1.72 5.17 15.93
C ILE A 160 0.54 5.84 15.22
N ALA A 161 0.72 6.18 13.94
CA ALA A 161 -0.28 6.92 13.15
C ALA A 161 -0.79 8.23 13.82
N GLY A 162 0.04 8.86 14.66
CA GLY A 162 -0.30 10.09 15.40
C GLY A 162 -1.06 9.89 16.70
N GLN A 163 -1.35 8.65 17.10
CA GLN A 163 -2.00 8.29 18.36
C GLN A 163 -1.00 7.61 19.31
N GLU A 164 -1.09 7.92 20.60
CA GLU A 164 -0.24 7.31 21.63
C GLU A 164 -0.79 5.94 22.03
N LEU A 165 0.10 4.95 22.17
CA LEU A 165 -0.27 3.60 22.54
C LEU A 165 -0.83 3.54 23.96
N PHE A 166 -1.84 2.72 24.15
CA PHE A 166 -2.39 2.41 25.46
C PHE A 166 -1.47 1.44 26.22
N THR A 167 -0.80 1.91 27.27
CA THR A 167 0.22 1.12 27.99
C THR A 167 -0.09 0.84 29.45
N ASP A 168 -1.25 1.24 29.96
CA ASP A 168 -1.62 1.03 31.36
C ASP A 168 -1.79 -0.47 31.65
N THR A 169 -0.81 -1.05 32.35
CA THR A 169 -0.74 -2.49 32.58
C THR A 169 -1.87 -2.99 33.47
N ALA A 170 -2.31 -2.22 34.46
CA ALA A 170 -3.42 -2.59 35.34
C ALA A 170 -4.72 -2.76 34.55
N THR A 171 -5.02 -1.83 33.65
CA THR A 171 -6.20 -1.90 32.78
C THR A 171 -6.07 -2.98 31.72
N ILE A 172 -4.86 -3.26 31.22
CA ILE A 172 -4.61 -4.39 30.30
C ILE A 172 -4.92 -5.73 30.98
N PHE A 173 -4.48 -5.94 32.23
CA PHE A 173 -4.78 -7.17 32.98
C PHE A 173 -6.28 -7.31 33.27
N LEU A 174 -6.94 -6.24 33.73
CA LEU A 174 -8.39 -6.25 33.98
C LEU A 174 -9.20 -6.66 32.75
N ARG A 175 -8.79 -6.21 31.55
CA ARG A 175 -9.46 -6.58 30.29
C ARG A 175 -9.11 -7.99 29.81
N ALA A 176 -7.94 -8.50 30.16
CA ALA A 176 -7.57 -9.88 29.86
C ALA A 176 -8.41 -10.83 30.71
N ASP A 177 -8.57 -10.52 32.00
CA ASP A 177 -9.41 -11.28 32.93
C ASP A 177 -10.90 -11.22 32.52
N ALA A 178 -11.36 -10.10 31.98
CA ALA A 178 -12.72 -9.95 31.43
C ALA A 178 -12.95 -10.71 30.10
N GLY A 179 -11.90 -11.26 29.47
CA GLY A 179 -12.00 -11.95 28.18
C GLY A 179 -12.15 -11.02 26.97
N ASP A 180 -11.98 -9.70 27.16
CA ASP A 180 -12.19 -8.68 26.13
C ASP A 180 -10.98 -8.49 25.21
N LEU A 181 -9.83 -9.07 25.56
CA LEU A 181 -8.61 -9.04 24.77
C LEU A 181 -8.47 -10.34 23.96
N LYS A 182 -8.96 -10.35 22.72
CA LYS A 182 -8.60 -11.39 21.76
C LYS A 182 -7.14 -11.23 21.36
N VAL A 183 -6.32 -12.24 21.63
CA VAL A 183 -4.86 -12.20 21.44
C VAL A 183 -4.48 -12.16 19.95
N GLU A 184 -5.38 -12.57 19.04
CA GLU A 184 -5.06 -12.81 17.63
C GLU A 184 -5.27 -11.61 16.67
N ASN A 185 -5.66 -10.43 17.15
CA ASN A 185 -6.19 -9.38 16.26
C ASN A 185 -5.18 -8.27 15.89
N LEU A 186 -4.16 -8.61 15.09
CA LEU A 186 -3.19 -7.63 14.55
C LEU A 186 -3.76 -6.80 13.38
N TYR A 187 -4.62 -7.41 12.57
CA TYR A 187 -5.22 -6.78 11.40
C TYR A 187 -6.73 -6.73 11.59
N ALA A 188 -7.33 -5.58 11.27
CA ALA A 188 -8.79 -5.42 11.28
C ALA A 188 -9.48 -6.39 10.30
N SER A 189 -8.69 -6.97 9.38
CA SER A 189 -9.10 -8.08 8.54
C SER A 189 -7.93 -9.01 8.24
N ALA A 190 -7.65 -9.91 9.18
CA ALA A 190 -7.05 -11.23 8.91
C ALA A 190 -7.87 -12.37 9.55
N GLY A 191 -9.13 -12.10 9.89
CA GLY A 191 -10.13 -13.10 10.25
C GLY A 191 -11.35 -12.90 9.37
N GLY A 192 -11.39 -13.64 8.25
CA GLY A 192 -12.68 -14.19 7.86
C GLY A 192 -13.11 -15.09 9.02
N ALA A 193 -14.31 -14.90 9.52
CA ALA A 193 -15.01 -15.98 10.18
C ALA A 193 -14.95 -17.18 9.23
N GLU A 194 -14.27 -18.25 9.65
CA GLU A 194 -14.89 -19.52 10.07
C GLU A 194 -14.04 -20.14 11.19
#